data_AF-A0AA41XI38-F1
#
_entry.id   AF-A0AA41XI38-F1
#
_cell.length_a   1.000
_cell.length_b   1.000
_cell.length_c   1.000
_cell.angle_alpha   90.00
_cell.angle_beta   90.00
_cell.angle_gamma   90.00
#
_symmetry.space_group_name_H-M   'P 1'
#
loop_
_entity.id
_entity.type
_entity.pdbx_description
1 polymer ?
#
loop_
_entity_poly.entity_id
_entity_poly.type
_entity_poly.pdbx_seq_one_letter_code
_entity_poly.pdbx_strand_id
1 'polypeptide(L)'
;MDDDPTKMGNQPALTTSSGTVWLVTGAITAVISIVLLFSLQQVNSSGIAIAGIVVIALLYVAMVEVRLLVRGLRLRLILLAIGFGLLTAVALGSVLVIAASQIV
;
A
#
# COMPACT_ATOMS: atom_id res chain seq x y z
N MET A 1 -41.88 2.22 -12.33
CA MET A 1 -40.49 1.72 -12.25
C MET A 1 -40.28 1.38 -10.79
N ASP A 2 -40.43 0.11 -10.42
CA ASP A 2 -40.32 -0.32 -9.03
C ASP A 2 -38.88 -0.16 -8.56
N ASP A 3 -38.70 0.61 -7.49
CA ASP A 3 -37.42 0.74 -6.78
C ASP A 3 -37.22 -0.53 -5.97
N ASP A 4 -36.80 -1.61 -6.64
CA ASP A 4 -36.56 -2.91 -6.03
C ASP A 4 -35.41 -2.80 -5.00
N PRO A 5 -35.68 -2.97 -3.69
CA PRO A 5 -34.67 -2.87 -2.66
C PRO A 5 -33.66 -4.02 -2.70
N THR A 6 -33.99 -5.14 -3.37
CA THR A 6 -33.09 -6.29 -3.49
C THR A 6 -32.09 -6.16 -4.64
N LYS A 7 -32.30 -5.20 -5.55
CA LYS A 7 -31.36 -4.91 -6.65
C LYS A 7 -29.98 -4.55 -6.09
N MET A 8 -28.95 -5.30 -6.48
CA MET A 8 -27.57 -5.15 -5.96
C MET A 8 -27.03 -3.71 -6.03
N GLY A 9 -27.36 -2.97 -7.09
CA GLY A 9 -26.94 -1.57 -7.27
C GLY A 9 -27.64 -0.56 -6.33
N ASN A 10 -28.79 -0.93 -5.76
CA ASN A 10 -29.55 -0.11 -4.81
C ASN A 10 -29.14 -0.38 -3.35
N GLN A 11 -28.25 -1.35 -3.09
CA GLN A 11 -27.81 -1.71 -1.75
C GLN A 11 -26.64 -0.81 -1.30
N PRO A 12 -26.81 0.06 -0.28
CA PRO A 12 -25.76 0.97 0.17
C PRO A 12 -24.53 0.23 0.73
N ALA A 13 -24.74 -0.94 1.32
CA ALA A 13 -23.68 -1.79 1.86
C ALA A 13 -22.70 -2.30 0.78
N LEU A 14 -23.15 -2.42 -0.47
CA LEU A 14 -22.33 -2.91 -1.60
C LEU A 14 -21.75 -1.77 -2.45
N THR A 15 -22.33 -0.58 -2.37
CA THR A 15 -21.93 0.57 -3.20
C THR A 15 -21.09 1.60 -2.44
N THR A 16 -21.00 1.48 -1.12
CA THR A 16 -20.20 2.38 -0.27
C THR A 16 -18.97 1.64 0.28
N SER A 17 -17.80 1.94 -0.29
CA SER A 17 -16.52 1.56 0.32
C SER A 17 -15.97 2.73 1.09
N SER A 18 -15.72 2.54 2.39
CA SER A 18 -15.10 3.57 3.21
C SER A 18 -13.67 3.85 2.75
N GLY A 19 -12.97 2.95 2.03
CA GLY A 19 -11.56 3.07 1.68
C GLY A 19 -10.58 2.84 2.83
N THR A 20 -11.08 2.60 4.06
CA THR A 20 -10.25 2.29 5.23
C THR A 20 -9.46 1.00 5.05
N VAL A 21 -10.03 0.02 4.34
CA VAL A 21 -9.37 -1.28 4.10
C VAL A 21 -8.00 -1.11 3.43
N TRP A 22 -7.87 -0.15 2.50
CA TRP A 22 -6.62 0.14 1.81
C TRP A 22 -5.53 0.67 2.75
N LEU A 23 -5.90 1.47 3.75
CA LEU A 23 -4.94 1.94 4.75
C LEU A 23 -4.55 0.81 5.70
N VAL A 24 -5.49 -0.03 6.13
CA VAL A 24 -5.19 -1.15 7.02
C VAL A 24 -4.26 -2.15 6.34
N THR A 25 -4.58 -2.58 5.12
CA THR A 25 -3.72 -3.50 4.37
C THR A 25 -2.37 -2.86 4.04
N GLY A 26 -2.37 -1.59 3.60
CA GLY A 26 -1.15 -0.83 3.35
C GLY A 26 -0.26 -0.70 4.59
N ALA A 27 -0.84 -0.45 5.78
CA ALA A 27 -0.11 -0.34 7.04
C ALA A 27 0.54 -1.67 7.41
N ILE A 28 -0.21 -2.76 7.35
CA ILE A 28 0.29 -4.10 7.66
C ILE A 28 1.43 -4.45 6.71
N THR A 29 1.25 -4.25 5.41
CA THR A 29 2.29 -4.51 4.40
C THR A 29 3.52 -3.63 4.61
N ALA A 30 3.34 -2.34 4.91
CA ALA A 30 4.45 -1.43 5.19
C ALA A 30 5.26 -1.88 6.41
N VAL A 31 4.60 -2.17 7.53
CA VAL A 31 5.24 -2.61 8.76
C VAL A 31 6.02 -3.90 8.53
N ILE A 32 5.40 -4.92 7.91
CA ILE A 32 6.07 -6.18 7.62
C ILE A 32 7.29 -5.94 6.72
N SER A 33 7.14 -5.14 5.66
CA SER A 33 8.23 -4.87 4.71
C SER A 33 9.39 -4.11 5.38
N ILE A 34 9.09 -3.11 6.20
CA ILE A 34 10.10 -2.35 6.93
C ILE A 34 10.86 -3.24 7.92
N VAL A 35 10.14 -4.08 8.69
CA VAL A 35 10.77 -5.00 9.65
C VAL A 35 11.67 -6.01 8.95
N LEU A 36 11.23 -6.54 7.80
CA LEU A 36 12.03 -7.48 7.00
C LEU A 36 13.27 -6.81 6.40
N LEU A 37 13.12 -5.64 5.78
CA LEU A 37 14.26 -4.89 5.23
C LEU A 37 15.23 -4.46 6.33
N PHE A 38 14.72 -4.06 7.50
CA PHE A 38 15.56 -3.73 8.64
C PHE A 38 16.34 -4.96 9.12
N SER A 39 15.70 -6.12 9.21
CA SER A 39 16.37 -7.38 9.55
C SER A 39 17.45 -7.74 8.51
N LEU A 40 17.14 -7.61 7.22
CA LEU A 40 18.11 -7.82 6.14
C LEU A 40 19.30 -6.87 6.24
N GLN A 41 19.06 -5.61 6.61
CA GLN A 41 20.11 -4.61 6.80
C GLN A 41 21.11 -4.99 7.91
N GLN A 42 20.66 -5.72 8.95
CA GLN A 42 21.55 -6.18 10.03
C GLN A 42 22.49 -7.29 9.58
N VAL A 43 22.04 -8.13 8.65
CA VAL A 43 22.86 -9.24 8.10
C VAL A 43 23.76 -8.74 6.98
N ASN A 44 23.25 -7.83 6.16
CA ASN A 44 23.93 -7.25 5.02
C ASN A 44 23.70 -5.74 5.02
N SER A 45 24.77 -4.97 5.29
CA SER A 45 24.70 -3.52 5.29
C SER A 45 24.60 -2.95 3.86
N SER A 46 23.43 -3.12 3.25
CA SER A 46 23.11 -2.66 1.91
C SER A 46 22.36 -1.33 1.97
N GLY A 47 22.91 -0.28 1.36
CA GLY A 47 22.23 1.02 1.25
C GLY A 47 20.83 0.92 0.62
N ILE A 48 20.57 -0.13 -0.17
CA ILE A 48 19.27 -0.42 -0.78
C ILE A 48 18.19 -0.72 0.27
N ALA A 49 18.51 -1.42 1.37
CA ALA A 49 17.53 -1.73 2.41
C ALA A 49 17.04 -0.46 3.11
N ILE A 50 17.95 0.45 3.44
CA ILE A 50 17.61 1.75 4.04
C ILE A 50 16.79 2.60 3.07
N ALA A 51 17.22 2.70 1.81
CA ALA A 51 16.48 3.43 0.78
C ALA A 51 15.06 2.86 0.60
N GLY A 52 14.92 1.53 0.55
CA GLY A 52 13.63 0.85 0.47
C GLY A 52 12.71 1.16 1.66
N ILE A 53 13.23 1.14 2.89
CA ILE A 53 12.49 1.51 4.11
C ILE A 53 11.95 2.94 4.00
N VAL A 54 12.80 3.89 3.61
CA VAL A 54 12.41 5.31 3.48
C VAL A 54 11.31 5.48 2.43
N VAL A 55 11.46 4.87 1.26
CA VAL A 55 10.47 4.95 0.18
C VAL A 55 9.13 4.32 0.59
N ILE A 56 9.14 3.17 1.26
CA ILE A 56 7.92 2.52 1.78
C ILE A 56 7.21 3.42 2.80
N ALA A 57 7.96 4.02 3.73
CA ALA A 57 7.41 4.93 4.71
C ALA A 57 6.76 6.16 4.04
N LEU A 58 7.44 6.77 3.06
CA LEU A 58 6.90 7.90 2.31
C LEU A 58 5.66 7.54 1.49
N LEU A 59 5.64 6.37 0.85
CA LEU A 59 4.47 5.89 0.11
C LEU A 59 3.27 5.68 1.03
N TYR A 60 3.50 5.11 2.22
CA TYR A 60 2.42 4.96 3.21
C TYR A 60 1.92 6.31 3.71
N VAL A 61 2.80 7.27 3.99
CA VAL A 61 2.42 8.65 4.33
C VAL A 61 1.58 9.27 3.20
N ALA A 62 1.98 9.12 1.95
CA ALA A 62 1.21 9.59 0.80
C ALA A 62 -0.19 8.95 0.73
N MET A 63 -0.34 7.67 1.07
CA MET A 63 -1.67 7.04 1.18
C MET A 63 -2.53 7.70 2.27
N VAL A 64 -1.93 8.05 3.42
CA VAL A 64 -2.62 8.79 4.49
C VAL A 64 -3.00 10.21 4.02
N GLU A 65 -2.14 10.90 3.29
CA GLU A 65 -2.47 12.22 2.73
C GLU A 65 -3.60 12.14 1.70
N VAL A 66 -3.55 11.17 0.78
CA VAL A 66 -4.63 10.91 -0.18
C VAL A 66 -5.95 10.67 0.54
N ARG A 67 -5.92 9.95 1.67
CA ARG A 67 -7.10 9.70 2.48
C ARG A 67 -7.74 10.99 3.01
N LEU A 68 -6.91 11.92 3.48
CA LEU A 68 -7.34 13.13 4.18
C LEU A 68 -7.70 14.27 3.20
N LEU A 69 -6.98 14.37 2.09
CA LEU A 69 -7.07 15.52 1.17
C LEU A 69 -8.02 15.27 -0.01
N VAL A 70 -8.19 14.03 -0.48
CA VAL A 70 -8.99 13.73 -1.68
C VAL A 70 -10.46 13.55 -1.33
N ARG A 71 -11.29 14.51 -1.76
CA ARG A 71 -12.76 14.49 -1.56
C ARG A 71 -13.51 13.53 -2.49
N GLY A 72 -12.99 13.30 -3.70
CA GLY A 72 -13.63 12.44 -4.70
C GLY A 72 -13.48 10.96 -4.39
N LEU A 73 -14.59 10.24 -4.19
CA LEU A 73 -14.57 8.83 -3.76
C LEU A 73 -13.81 7.91 -4.73
N ARG A 74 -14.11 7.99 -6.03
CA ARG A 74 -13.47 7.15 -7.07
C ARG A 74 -11.97 7.44 -7.19
N LEU A 75 -11.61 8.72 -7.27
CA LEU A 75 -10.21 9.15 -7.36
C LEU A 75 -9.42 8.70 -6.13
N ARG A 76 -9.99 8.86 -4.93
CA ARG A 76 -9.36 8.41 -3.68
C ARG A 76 -9.09 6.91 -3.68
N LEU A 77 -10.06 6.09 -4.11
CA LEU A 77 -9.87 4.64 -4.17
C LEU A 77 -8.80 4.23 -5.18
N ILE A 78 -8.76 4.86 -6.36
CA ILE A 78 -7.74 4.60 -7.38
C ILE A 78 -6.35 4.97 -6.86
N LEU A 79 -6.19 6.16 -6.26
CA LEU A 79 -4.92 6.61 -5.71
C LEU A 79 -4.44 5.73 -4.55
N LEU A 80 -5.34 5.28 -3.68
CA LEU A 80 -5.01 4.34 -2.61
C LEU A 80 -4.57 2.98 -3.16
N ALA A 81 -5.24 2.48 -4.20
CA ALA A 81 -4.86 1.23 -4.86
C ALA A 81 -3.48 1.34 -5.54
N ILE A 82 -3.22 2.45 -6.24
CA ILE A 82 -1.91 2.73 -6.86
C ILE A 82 -0.83 2.84 -5.77
N GLY A 83 -1.09 3.58 -4.69
CA GLY A 83 -0.16 3.72 -3.57
C GLY A 83 0.21 2.38 -2.95
N PHE A 84 -0.79 1.52 -2.72
CA PHE A 84 -0.57 0.16 -2.24
C PHE A 84 0.25 -0.69 -3.22
N GLY A 85 -0.07 -0.62 -4.53
CA GLY A 85 0.66 -1.31 -5.57
C GLY A 85 2.14 -0.88 -5.65
N LEU A 86 2.40 0.42 -5.62
CA LEU A 86 3.76 0.97 -5.59
C LEU A 86 4.51 0.56 -4.34
N LEU A 87 3.87 0.61 -3.18
CA LEU A 87 4.47 0.19 -1.90
C LEU A 87 4.92 -1.27 -1.97
N THR A 88 4.03 -2.13 -2.47
CA THR A 88 4.32 -3.56 -2.63
C THR A 88 5.42 -3.81 -3.65
N ALA A 89 5.41 -3.08 -4.77
CA ALA A 89 6.44 -3.18 -5.81
C ALA A 89 7.82 -2.76 -5.29
N VAL A 90 7.91 -1.68 -4.51
CA VAL A 90 9.17 -1.23 -3.90
C VAL A 90 9.68 -2.23 -2.88
N ALA A 91 8.80 -2.76 -2.02
CA ALA A 91 9.17 -3.78 -1.04
C ALA A 91 9.74 -5.03 -1.72
N LEU A 92 9.02 -5.57 -2.71
CA LEU A 92 9.47 -6.76 -3.44
C LEU A 92 10.75 -6.48 -4.23
N GLY A 93 10.81 -5.35 -4.94
CA GLY A 93 11.98 -4.94 -5.72
C GLY A 93 13.23 -4.79 -4.86
N SER A 94 13.11 -4.17 -3.68
CA SER A 94 14.23 -4.00 -2.75
C SER A 94 14.79 -5.37 -2.32
N VAL A 95 13.91 -6.31 -1.95
CA VAL A 95 14.32 -7.67 -1.57
C VAL A 95 14.99 -8.40 -2.72
N LEU A 96 14.43 -8.31 -3.94
CA LEU A 96 15.02 -8.95 -5.12
C LEU A 96 16.39 -8.40 -5.48
N VAL A 97 16.58 -7.07 -5.40
CA VAL A 97 17.88 -6.45 -5.67
C VAL A 97 18.91 -6.86 -4.61
N ILE A 98 18.52 -6.86 -3.32
CA ILE A 98 19.40 -7.34 -2.25
C ILE A 98 19.76 -8.82 -2.46
N ALA A 99 18.79 -9.67 -2.80
CA ALA A 99 19.05 -11.09 -3.06
C ALA A 99 20.01 -11.29 -4.25
N ALA A 100 19.79 -10.55 -5.35
CA ALA A 100 20.67 -10.62 -6.53
C ALA A 100 22.10 -10.15 -6.21
N SER A 101 22.27 -9.16 -5.34
CA SER A 101 23.60 -8.66 -4.95
C SER A 101 24.40 -9.62 -4.07
N GLN A 102 23.80 -10.71 -3.58
CA GLN A 102 24.49 -11.75 -2.81
C GLN A 102 24.99 -12.91 -3.68
N ILE A 103 24.48 -13.01 -4.91
CA ILE A 103 24.79 -14.10 -5.84
C ILE A 103 26.01 -13.75 -6.72
N VAL A 104 26.27 -12.46 -6.92
CA VAL A 104 27.39 -11.91 -7.71
C VAL A 104 28.57 -11.63 -6.79
#